data_AF-A0A3D3ZLC8-F1
#
_entry.id   AF-A0A3D3ZLC8-F1
#
_cell.length_a   1.000
_cell.length_b   1.000
_cell.length_c   1.000
_cell.angle_alpha   90.00
_cell.angle_beta   90.00
_cell.angle_gamma   90.00
#
_symmetry.space_group_name_H-M   'P 1'
#
loop_
_entity.id
_entity.type
_entity.pdbx_description
1 polymer ?
#
loop_
_entity_poly.entity_id
_entity_poly.type
_entity_poly.pdbx_seq_one_letter_code
_entity_poly.pdbx_strand_id
1 'polypeptide(L)'
;GDILVYIAMGFLMTWGAYYVQLPRWSWAAFVASVPVGFLVTAILNMNNVRDYQDDLVVHKRTLPVRLGQVFGKRFHAFLLLGSYIAVTLFVLLRLLPLYSLAVWITFPLAFSNVRSVLSATDRKAFVIGIKRTSQLHLQFGVMLALG
;
A
#
# COMPACT_ATOMS: atom_id res chain seq x y z
N GLY A 1 -12.04 0.80 -10.27
CA GLY A 1 -10.99 -0.24 -10.30
C GLY A 1 -10.33 -0.38 -8.95
N ASP A 2 -9.86 0.72 -8.37
CA ASP A 2 -8.93 0.69 -7.23
C ASP A 2 -9.51 0.07 -5.94
N ILE A 3 -10.80 0.25 -5.66
CA ILE A 3 -11.50 -0.45 -4.55
C ILE A 3 -11.51 -1.96 -4.79
N LEU A 4 -11.81 -2.38 -6.02
CA LEU A 4 -11.84 -3.80 -6.39
C LEU A 4 -10.44 -4.41 -6.28
N VAL A 5 -9.39 -3.66 -6.62
CA VAL A 5 -8.00 -4.11 -6.48
C VAL A 5 -7.55 -4.14 -5.02
N TYR A 6 -7.96 -3.18 -4.19
CA TYR A 6 -7.74 -3.26 -2.74
C TYR A 6 -8.38 -4.51 -2.15
N ILE A 7 -9.64 -4.80 -2.52
CA ILE A 7 -10.36 -5.98 -2.05
C ILE A 7 -9.73 -7.27 -2.60
N ALA A 8 -9.41 -7.32 -3.89
CA ALA A 8 -8.89 -8.53 -4.53
C ALA A 8 -7.42 -8.81 -4.17
N MET A 9 -6.56 -7.80 -4.22
CA MET A 9 -5.11 -7.95 -4.07
C MET A 9 -4.60 -7.62 -2.67
N GLY A 10 -5.31 -6.79 -1.91
CA GLY A 10 -4.97 -6.58 -0.51
C GLY A 10 -5.63 -7.62 0.38
N PHE A 11 -6.96 -7.54 0.47
CA PHE A 11 -7.74 -8.31 1.42
C PHE A 11 -7.84 -9.80 1.07
N LEU A 12 -8.41 -10.12 -0.09
CA LEU A 12 -8.66 -11.50 -0.51
C LEU A 12 -7.36 -12.28 -0.74
N MET A 13 -6.34 -11.64 -1.34
CA MET A 13 -5.06 -12.30 -1.57
C MET A 13 -4.36 -12.67 -0.25
N THR A 14 -4.31 -11.76 0.72
CA THR A 14 -3.60 -12.02 1.99
C THR A 14 -4.37 -12.99 2.88
N TRP A 15 -5.68 -12.80 3.04
CA TRP A 15 -6.51 -13.66 3.90
C TRP A 15 -6.74 -15.04 3.26
N GLY A 16 -6.92 -15.08 1.94
CA GLY A 16 -7.02 -16.32 1.17
C GLY A 16 -5.72 -17.11 1.18
N ALA A 17 -4.55 -16.47 1.04
CA ALA A 17 -3.27 -17.15 1.15
C ALA A 17 -3.08 -17.81 2.52
N TYR A 18 -3.50 -17.14 3.60
CA TYR A 18 -3.49 -17.74 4.94
C TYR A 18 -4.39 -18.98 5.01
N TYR A 19 -5.62 -18.90 4.51
CA TYR A 19 -6.57 -20.01 4.53
C TYR A 19 -6.07 -21.23 3.75
N VAL A 20 -5.42 -21.02 2.59
CA VAL A 20 -4.85 -22.10 1.79
C VAL A 20 -3.69 -22.79 2.51
N GLN A 21 -2.84 -22.03 3.21
CA GLN A 21 -1.69 -22.57 3.96
C GLN A 21 -2.10 -23.23 5.27
N LEU A 22 -3.08 -22.65 5.95
CA LEU A 22 -3.64 -23.10 7.21
C LEU A 22 -5.15 -23.07 7.04
N PRO A 23 -5.83 -24.22 6.85
CA PRO A 23 -7.27 -24.31 6.55
C PRO A 23 -8.15 -23.98 7.76
N ARG A 24 -7.90 -22.82 8.35
CA ARG A 24 -8.60 -22.20 9.47
C ARG A 24 -8.70 -20.71 9.21
N TRP A 25 -9.83 -20.15 9.60
CA TRP A 25 -10.01 -18.70 9.57
C TRP A 25 -9.25 -18.07 10.74
N SER A 26 -8.47 -17.03 10.47
CA SER A 26 -7.74 -16.28 11.48
C SER A 26 -8.09 -14.80 11.42
N TRP A 27 -8.60 -14.27 12.53
CA TRP A 27 -8.83 -12.84 12.70
C TRP A 27 -7.53 -12.05 12.69
N ALA A 28 -6.43 -12.61 13.19
CA ALA A 28 -5.12 -11.96 13.10
C ALA A 28 -4.67 -11.82 11.63
N ALA A 29 -4.89 -12.85 10.81
CA ALA A 29 -4.58 -12.79 9.37
C ALA A 29 -5.49 -11.80 8.63
N PHE A 30 -6.76 -11.73 8.99
CA PHE A 30 -7.69 -10.73 8.48
C PHE A 30 -7.19 -9.31 8.80
N VAL A 31 -6.81 -9.06 10.05
CA VAL A 31 -6.34 -7.74 10.51
C VAL A 31 -5.02 -7.37 9.84
N ALA A 32 -4.09 -8.31 9.70
CA ALA A 32 -2.81 -8.12 9.01
C ALA A 32 -2.98 -7.83 7.51
N SER A 33 -4.07 -8.28 6.88
CA SER A 33 -4.35 -8.01 5.46
C SER A 33 -4.61 -6.54 5.15
N VAL A 34 -5.07 -5.75 6.12
CA VAL A 34 -5.41 -4.33 5.94
C VAL A 34 -4.17 -3.47 5.64
N PRO A 35 -3.11 -3.44 6.48
CA PRO A 35 -1.90 -2.67 6.18
C PRO A 35 -1.18 -3.19 4.93
N VAL A 36 -1.22 -4.51 4.68
CA VAL A 36 -0.71 -5.11 3.45
C VAL A 36 -1.48 -4.59 2.22
N GLY A 37 -2.81 -4.57 2.30
CA GLY A 37 -3.67 -4.06 1.24
C GLY A 37 -3.47 -2.59 0.94
N PHE A 38 -3.21 -1.77 1.96
CA PHE A 38 -2.84 -0.37 1.76
C PHE A 38 -1.58 -0.24 0.89
N LEU A 39 -0.54 -1.04 1.16
CA LEU A 39 0.71 -1.01 0.42
C LEU A 39 0.55 -1.54 -1.02
N VAL A 40 -0.22 -2.61 -1.22
CA VAL A 40 -0.52 -3.14 -2.56
C VAL A 40 -1.29 -2.12 -3.39
N THR A 41 -2.31 -1.49 -2.82
CA THR A 41 -3.04 -0.39 -3.48
C THR A 41 -2.14 0.81 -3.73
N ALA A 42 -1.14 1.07 -2.89
CA ALA A 42 -0.19 2.14 -3.12
C ALA A 42 0.69 1.88 -4.35
N ILE A 43 1.07 0.63 -4.60
CA ILE A 43 1.81 0.21 -5.82
C ILE A 43 0.93 0.43 -7.05
N LEU A 44 -0.32 -0.03 -7.02
CA LEU A 44 -1.25 0.18 -8.13
C LEU A 44 -1.48 1.68 -8.39
N ASN A 45 -1.69 2.46 -7.35
CA ASN A 45 -1.91 3.89 -7.49
C ASN A 45 -0.70 4.59 -8.13
N MET A 46 0.53 4.17 -7.81
CA MET A 46 1.71 4.71 -8.51
C MET A 46 1.80 4.31 -9.98
N ASN A 47 1.37 3.09 -10.34
CA ASN A 47 1.24 2.73 -11.75
C ASN A 47 0.24 3.67 -12.46
N ASN A 48 -0.92 3.92 -11.86
CA ASN A 48 -1.93 4.82 -12.44
C ASN A 48 -1.45 6.28 -12.52
N VAL A 49 -0.68 6.76 -11.53
CA VAL A 49 -0.12 8.13 -11.53
C VAL A 49 0.98 8.29 -12.58
N ARG A 50 1.82 7.26 -12.78
CA ARG A 50 2.85 7.22 -13.83
C ARG A 50 2.22 7.33 -15.21
N ASP A 51 1.14 6.60 -15.45
CA ASP A 51 0.49 6.50 -16.75
C ASP A 51 -0.65 7.52 -16.92
N TYR A 52 -0.73 8.53 -16.03
CA TYR A 52 -1.79 9.55 -16.03
C TYR A 52 -2.00 10.22 -17.40
N GLN A 53 -0.93 10.65 -18.07
CA GLN A 53 -1.02 11.33 -19.37
C GLN A 53 -1.53 10.37 -20.46
N ASP A 54 -0.97 9.16 -20.50
CA ASP A 54 -1.35 8.12 -21.47
C ASP A 54 -2.82 7.72 -21.28
N ASP A 55 -3.24 7.52 -20.02
CA ASP A 55 -4.60 7.15 -19.62
C ASP A 55 -5.63 8.28 -19.86
N LEU A 56 -5.20 9.55 -19.80
CA LEU A 56 -6.03 10.72 -20.09
C LEU A 56 -6.42 10.76 -21.58
N VAL A 57 -5.46 10.50 -22.48
CA VAL A 57 -5.68 10.51 -23.94
C VAL A 57 -6.69 9.44 -24.35
N VAL A 58 -6.60 8.24 -23.78
CA VAL A 58 -7.53 7.12 -24.08
C VAL A 58 -8.79 7.12 -23.21
N HIS A 59 -9.05 8.20 -22.45
CA HIS A 59 -10.25 8.37 -21.63
C HIS A 59 -10.49 7.24 -20.61
N LYS A 60 -9.42 6.66 -20.06
CA LYS A 60 -9.55 5.65 -19.00
C LYS A 60 -10.15 6.26 -17.75
N ARG A 61 -10.95 5.46 -17.04
CA ARG A 61 -11.63 5.88 -15.81
C ARG A 61 -10.83 5.54 -14.55
N THR A 62 -9.52 5.80 -14.54
CA THR A 62 -8.66 5.60 -13.35
C THR A 62 -8.83 6.76 -12.35
N LEU A 63 -8.52 6.51 -11.08
CA LEU A 63 -8.62 7.50 -10.01
C LEU A 63 -7.82 8.79 -10.30
N PRO A 64 -6.56 8.71 -10.78
CA PRO A 64 -5.80 9.89 -11.18
C PRO A 64 -6.41 10.63 -12.38
N VAL A 65 -7.00 9.93 -13.37
CA VAL A 65 -7.67 10.59 -14.50
C VAL A 65 -8.92 11.35 -14.04
N ARG A 66 -9.67 10.81 -13.07
CA ARG A 66 -10.89 11.45 -12.55
C ARG A 66 -10.64 12.62 -11.60
N LEU A 67 -9.63 12.51 -10.73
CA LEU A 67 -9.40 13.46 -9.63
C LEU A 67 -8.09 14.26 -9.78
N GLY A 68 -7.32 13.99 -10.82
CA GLY A 68 -6.06 14.64 -11.12
C GLY A 68 -4.82 13.92 -10.55
N GLN A 69 -3.68 14.15 -11.20
CA GLN A 69 -2.40 13.56 -10.80
C GLN A 69 -1.96 13.99 -9.39
N VAL A 70 -2.27 15.23 -8.99
CA VAL A 70 -1.98 15.74 -7.63
C VAL A 70 -2.75 14.96 -6.57
N PHE A 71 -4.02 14.63 -6.84
CA PHE A 71 -4.80 13.76 -5.95
C PHE A 71 -4.15 12.38 -5.86
N GLY A 72 -3.75 11.78 -6.98
CA GLY A 72 -3.07 10.48 -6.99
C GLY A 72 -1.80 10.45 -6.14
N LYS A 73 -0.98 11.51 -6.17
CA LYS A 73 0.21 11.65 -5.30
C LYS A 73 -0.16 11.74 -3.81
N ARG A 74 -1.18 12.54 -3.46
CA ARG A 74 -1.67 12.66 -2.07
C ARG A 74 -2.29 11.35 -1.57
N PHE A 75 -3.04 10.67 -2.42
CA PHE A 75 -3.63 9.37 -2.13
C PHE A 75 -2.55 8.32 -1.87
N HIS A 76 -1.43 8.35 -2.60
CA HIS A 76 -0.28 7.51 -2.30
C HIS A 76 0.27 7.74 -0.89
N ALA A 77 0.44 9.01 -0.50
CA ALA A 77 0.89 9.36 0.83
C ALA A 77 -0.08 8.87 1.92
N PHE A 78 -1.38 9.02 1.67
CA PHE A 78 -2.43 8.50 2.55
C PHE A 78 -2.35 6.98 2.71
N LEU A 79 -2.15 6.22 1.62
CA LEU A 79 -2.05 4.76 1.68
C LEU A 79 -0.81 4.31 2.47
N LEU A 80 0.35 4.94 2.24
CA LEU A 80 1.58 4.63 2.98
C LEU A 80 1.42 4.96 4.47
N LEU A 81 0.88 6.12 4.82
CA LEU A 81 0.68 6.48 6.23
C LEU A 81 -0.40 5.60 6.88
N GLY A 82 -1.45 5.28 6.13
CA GLY A 82 -2.56 4.42 6.54
C GLY A 82 -2.10 3.02 6.93
N SER A 83 -1.08 2.44 6.28
CA SER A 83 -0.54 1.14 6.68
C SER A 83 0.11 1.17 8.06
N TYR A 84 0.85 2.24 8.41
CA TYR A 84 1.45 2.38 9.75
C TYR A 84 0.42 2.67 10.83
N ILE A 85 -0.56 3.54 10.52
CA ILE A 85 -1.66 3.84 11.44
C ILE A 85 -2.47 2.58 11.71
N ALA A 86 -2.76 1.78 10.68
CA ALA A 86 -3.49 0.53 10.82
C ALA A 86 -2.78 -0.45 11.76
N VAL A 87 -1.48 -0.72 11.54
CA VAL A 87 -0.71 -1.60 12.45
C VAL A 87 -0.72 -1.06 13.88
N THR A 88 -0.45 0.24 14.05
CA THR A 88 -0.43 0.86 15.38
C THR A 88 -1.76 0.72 16.09
N LEU A 89 -2.87 1.01 15.40
CA LEU A 89 -4.22 0.85 15.92
C LEU A 89 -4.52 -0.60 16.31
N PHE A 90 -4.14 -1.56 15.47
CA PHE A 90 -4.36 -2.98 15.75
C PHE A 90 -3.54 -3.52 16.90
N VAL A 91 -2.33 -3.01 17.12
CA VAL A 91 -1.54 -3.32 18.32
C VAL A 91 -2.21 -2.73 19.57
N LEU A 92 -2.68 -1.48 19.51
CA LEU A 92 -3.39 -0.84 20.64
C LEU A 92 -4.71 -1.57 21.00
N LEU A 93 -5.41 -2.08 19.99
CA LEU A 93 -6.62 -2.89 20.15
C LEU A 93 -6.34 -4.35 20.54
N ARG A 94 -5.06 -4.73 20.75
CA ARG A 94 -4.61 -6.10 21.06
C ARG A 94 -4.99 -7.15 19.99
N LEU A 95 -5.17 -6.72 18.74
CA LEU A 95 -5.43 -7.58 17.59
C LEU A 95 -4.14 -8.08 16.93
N LEU A 96 -3.04 -7.35 17.11
CA LEU A 96 -1.69 -7.72 16.70
C LEU A 96 -0.73 -7.68 17.91
N PRO A 97 0.31 -8.53 17.94
CA PRO A 97 1.32 -8.52 18.99
C PRO A 97 2.12 -7.21 19.00
N LEU A 98 2.66 -6.83 20.16
CA LEU A 98 3.46 -5.61 20.31
C LEU A 98 4.67 -5.57 19.36
N TYR A 99 5.24 -6.74 19.07
CA TYR A 99 6.38 -6.88 18.16
C TYR A 99 6.05 -6.46 16.72
N SER A 100 4.78 -6.50 16.29
CA SER A 100 4.37 -6.01 14.97
C SER A 100 4.65 -4.51 14.78
N LEU A 101 4.89 -3.74 15.85
CA LEU A 101 5.38 -2.35 15.74
C LEU A 101 6.78 -2.24 15.11
N ALA A 102 7.51 -3.35 14.96
CA ALA A 102 8.78 -3.39 14.22
C ALA A 102 8.67 -2.86 12.80
N VAL A 103 7.47 -2.86 12.19
CA VAL A 103 7.22 -2.23 10.88
C VAL A 103 7.66 -0.77 10.82
N TRP A 104 7.64 -0.03 11.94
CA TRP A 104 8.08 1.37 12.02
C TRP A 104 9.55 1.57 11.69
N ILE A 105 10.39 0.53 11.75
CA ILE A 105 11.78 0.57 11.27
C ILE A 105 11.83 0.91 9.77
N THR A 106 10.81 0.54 9.01
CA THR A 106 10.70 0.84 7.57
C THR A 106 10.17 2.25 7.28
N PHE A 107 9.77 3.01 8.31
CA PHE A 107 9.18 4.34 8.15
C PHE A 107 10.08 5.37 7.43
N PRO A 108 11.41 5.43 7.65
CA PRO A 108 12.28 6.35 6.91
C PRO A 108 12.20 6.16 5.39
N LEU A 109 12.02 4.92 4.92
CA LEU A 109 11.84 4.61 3.50
C LEU A 109 10.48 5.07 2.99
N ALA A 110 9.42 4.87 3.78
CA ALA A 110 8.09 5.37 3.45
C ALA A 110 8.08 6.90 3.35
N PHE A 111 8.67 7.59 4.33
CA PHE A 111 8.76 9.05 4.35
C PHE A 111 9.55 9.59 3.16
N SER A 112 10.72 9.00 2.88
CA SER A 112 11.54 9.35 1.71
C SER A 112 10.78 9.14 0.40
N ASN A 113 10.01 8.05 0.30
CA ASN A 113 9.20 7.77 -0.88
C ASN A 113 8.07 8.78 -1.06
N VAL A 114 7.32 9.09 0.01
CA VAL A 114 6.23 10.08 -0.03
C VAL A 114 6.75 11.44 -0.47
N ARG A 115 7.87 11.91 0.11
CA ARG A 115 8.48 13.18 -0.29
C ARG A 115 8.87 13.19 -1.76
N SER A 116 9.50 12.11 -2.23
CA SER A 116 9.91 11.96 -3.63
C SER A 116 8.74 11.97 -4.61
N VAL A 117 7.64 11.29 -4.27
CA VAL A 117 6.43 11.20 -5.12
C VAL A 117 5.68 12.53 -5.15
N LEU A 118 5.59 13.24 -4.03
CA LEU A 118 4.92 14.54 -3.96
C LEU A 118 5.64 15.61 -4.79
N SER A 119 6.97 15.58 -4.82
CA SER A 119 7.79 16.49 -5.64
C SER A 119 8.01 16.03 -7.08
N ALA A 120 7.64 14.79 -7.43
CA ALA A 120 7.88 14.23 -8.75
C ALA A 120 7.08 14.97 -9.84
N THR A 121 7.70 15.28 -10.97
CA THR A 121 7.03 15.90 -12.13
C THR A 121 7.15 15.04 -13.39
N ASP A 122 8.13 14.15 -13.44
CA ASP A 122 8.50 13.37 -14.61
C ASP A 122 8.19 11.88 -14.45
N ARG A 123 8.07 11.18 -15.59
CA ARG A 123 7.76 9.75 -15.63
C ARG A 123 8.81 8.90 -14.90
N LYS A 124 10.10 9.28 -14.97
CA LYS A 124 11.18 8.50 -14.33
C LYS A 124 11.06 8.55 -12.81
N ALA A 125 10.73 9.70 -12.23
CA ALA A 125 10.48 9.80 -10.79
C ALA A 125 9.33 8.90 -10.33
N PHE A 126 8.25 8.76 -11.11
CA PHE A 126 7.18 7.81 -10.77
C PHE A 126 7.61 6.34 -10.85
N VAL A 127 8.47 5.97 -11.81
CA VAL A 127 9.05 4.61 -11.89
C VAL A 127 9.90 4.31 -10.64
N ILE A 128 10.69 5.28 -10.19
CA ILE A 128 11.45 5.17 -8.93
C ILE A 128 10.51 5.04 -7.74
N GLY A 129 9.41 5.82 -7.73
CA GLY A 129 8.35 5.74 -6.73
C GLY A 129 7.77 4.32 -6.61
N ILE A 130 7.37 3.71 -7.74
CA ILE A 130 6.88 2.32 -7.78
C ILE A 130 7.90 1.36 -7.17
N LYS A 131 9.17 1.44 -7.60
CA LYS A 131 10.23 0.56 -7.08
C LYS A 131 10.38 0.68 -5.57
N ARG A 132 10.41 1.92 -5.04
CA ARG A 132 10.51 2.18 -3.60
C ARG A 132 9.29 1.69 -2.84
N THR A 133 8.08 1.85 -3.39
CA THR A 133 6.85 1.30 -2.78
C THR A 133 6.88 -0.22 -2.74
N SER A 134 7.34 -0.89 -3.79
CA SER A 134 7.47 -2.36 -3.80
C SER A 134 8.52 -2.86 -2.82
N GLN A 135 9.66 -2.17 -2.71
CA GLN A 135 10.68 -2.49 -1.70
C GLN A 135 10.14 -2.29 -0.27
N LEU A 136 9.41 -1.20 -0.05
CA LEU A 136 8.75 -0.93 1.22
C LEU A 136 7.73 -2.03 1.55
N HIS A 137 6.91 -2.44 0.59
CA HIS A 137 5.94 -3.53 0.78
C HIS A 137 6.61 -4.83 1.21
N LEU A 138 7.72 -5.22 0.57
CA LEU A 138 8.48 -6.40 0.95
C LEU A 138 9.04 -6.29 2.39
N GLN A 139 9.74 -5.20 2.69
CA GLN A 139 10.36 -5.02 4.01
C GLN A 139 9.31 -4.91 5.13
N PHE A 140 8.22 -4.20 4.86
CA PHE A 140 7.10 -4.10 5.79
C PHE A 140 6.47 -5.47 6.05
N GLY A 141 6.25 -6.26 5.00
CA GLY A 141 5.73 -7.62 5.12
C GLY A 141 6.63 -8.54 5.94
N VAL A 142 7.95 -8.46 5.75
CA VAL A 142 8.93 -9.21 6.55
C VAL A 142 8.88 -8.79 8.02
N MET A 143 8.88 -7.49 8.32
CA MET A 143 8.80 -7.00 9.70
C MET A 143 7.47 -7.38 10.38
N LEU A 144 6.37 -7.35 9.64
CA LEU A 144 5.06 -7.76 10.14
C LEU A 144 4.97 -9.28 10.38
N ALA A 145 5.67 -10.09 9.59
CA ALA A 145 5.70 -11.54 9.76
C ALA A 145 6.61 -11.98 10.92
N LEU A 146 7.66 -11.22 11.21
CA LEU A 146 8.62 -11.52 12.29
C LEU A 146 8.13 -11.09 13.69
N GLY A 147 7.18 -10.15 13.78
CA GLY A 147 6.68 -9.61 15.04
C GLY A 147 5.25 -10.02 15.34
#